data_AF-A0AAU8KKP7-F1
#
_entry.id   AF-A0AAU8KKP7-F1
#
_cell.length_a   1.000
_cell.length_b   1.000
_cell.length_c   1.000
_cell.angle_alpha   90.00
_cell.angle_beta   90.00
_cell.angle_gamma   90.00
#
_symmetry.space_group_name_H-M   'P 1'
#
loop_
_entity.id
_entity.type
_entity.pdbx_description
1 polymer ?
#
loop_
_entity_poly.entity_id
_entity_poly.type
_entity_poly.pdbx_seq_one_letter_code
_entity_poly.pdbx_strand_id
1 'polypeptide(L)'
;MILREFLYVDTDKVRAMLAQLSGGVAEEERETSRHEKRNTVGPRSVAQHLQVTGEERYTQKSLGDALFPTLEDELEAQGLLRDISEEVAEMPEWASGNLRRIAPPGSLIRVTAMGSLMDARYAASVFSGFASVALGLQGLGVDFGPKTPPTPPGKGKAKGPGSRPAKQNSADQEKQLEDSIPDFEGPGGADGKTLRAITRVARGVFAPGLHLNLFPVDAGEALISARLQEGRQYLDTEADILFARYGMERQEWTMVGSIGSYGPEDTSMPDLDFVRPGGAVDRGSFAEGINVLMKHLGGLGFVDLPQHPGFSVIPFAVYRSIPRSPDLVALRE
;
A
#
# COMPACT_ATOMS: atom_id res chain seq x y z
N MET A 1 -27.97 -9.93 10.07
CA MET A 1 -27.02 -8.81 10.30
C MET A 1 -25.64 -9.40 10.53
N ILE A 2 -24.67 -9.10 9.67
CA ILE A 2 -23.26 -9.49 9.84
C ILE A 2 -22.55 -8.30 10.50
N LEU A 3 -21.74 -8.55 11.53
CA LEU A 3 -20.92 -7.49 12.11
C LEU A 3 -19.61 -7.46 11.34
N ARG A 4 -19.21 -6.28 10.85
CA ARG A 4 -18.05 -6.09 9.99
C ARG A 4 -17.02 -5.24 10.70
N GLU A 5 -15.76 -5.62 10.53
CA GLU A 5 -14.61 -4.80 10.92
C GLU A 5 -13.97 -4.26 9.63
N PHE A 6 -14.04 -2.95 9.43
CA PHE A 6 -13.49 -2.31 8.24
C PHE A 6 -11.99 -2.06 8.40
N LEU A 7 -11.22 -2.52 7.42
CA LEU A 7 -9.83 -2.13 7.22
C LEU A 7 -9.74 -0.83 6.40
N TYR A 8 -10.63 -0.67 5.41
CA TYR A 8 -10.58 0.45 4.47
C TYR A 8 -11.98 0.79 3.95
N VAL A 9 -12.26 2.08 3.76
CA VAL A 9 -13.41 2.59 3.02
C VAL A 9 -13.00 3.86 2.24
N ASP A 10 -13.23 3.88 0.93
CA ASP A 10 -13.10 5.07 0.08
C ASP A 10 -14.38 5.91 0.17
N THR A 11 -14.49 6.72 1.23
CA THR A 11 -15.72 7.48 1.51
C THR A 11 -16.10 8.44 0.39
N ASP A 12 -15.14 8.97 -0.38
CA ASP A 12 -15.43 9.84 -1.53
C ASP A 12 -16.13 9.07 -2.64
N LYS A 13 -15.59 7.90 -3.01
CA LYS A 13 -16.22 7.06 -4.04
C LYS A 13 -17.56 6.50 -3.59
N VAL A 14 -17.65 6.06 -2.34
CA VAL A 14 -18.91 5.56 -1.78
C VAL A 14 -20.00 6.62 -1.88
N ARG A 15 -19.67 7.87 -1.50
CA ARG A 15 -20.60 9.02 -1.62
C ARG A 15 -20.95 9.32 -3.07
N ALA A 16 -19.97 9.36 -3.97
CA ALA A 16 -20.20 9.65 -5.38
C ALA A 16 -21.12 8.61 -6.03
N MET A 17 -20.96 7.33 -5.70
CA MET A 17 -21.81 6.26 -6.24
C MET A 17 -23.22 6.30 -5.64
N LEU A 18 -23.36 6.45 -4.33
CA LEU A 18 -24.68 6.64 -3.70
C LEU A 18 -25.41 7.84 -4.30
N ALA A 19 -24.69 8.93 -4.61
CA ALA A 19 -25.30 10.08 -5.26
C ALA A 19 -25.89 9.77 -6.65
N GLN A 20 -25.26 8.87 -7.39
CA GLN A 20 -25.74 8.42 -8.69
C GLN A 20 -26.89 7.42 -8.59
N LEU A 21 -26.87 6.55 -7.58
CA LEU A 21 -27.85 5.46 -7.41
C LEU A 21 -29.14 5.93 -6.70
N SER A 22 -29.01 6.75 -5.66
CA SER A 22 -30.11 7.10 -4.76
C SER A 22 -30.35 8.62 -4.64
N GLY A 23 -29.79 9.42 -5.55
CA GLY A 23 -30.03 10.87 -5.63
C GLY A 23 -29.25 11.72 -4.62
N GLY A 24 -28.28 11.14 -3.90
CA GLY A 24 -27.38 11.87 -2.99
C GLY A 24 -27.69 11.66 -1.52
N VAL A 25 -26.71 11.98 -0.68
CA VAL A 25 -26.87 12.16 0.76
C VAL A 25 -26.66 13.64 1.05
N ALA A 26 -27.58 14.27 1.78
CA ALA A 26 -27.41 15.67 2.20
C ALA A 26 -26.26 15.75 3.21
N GLU A 27 -25.23 16.55 2.91
CA GLU A 27 -24.05 16.73 3.77
C GLU A 27 -23.83 18.20 4.13
N GLU A 28 -23.37 18.44 5.36
CA GLU A 28 -22.89 19.73 5.84
C GLU A 28 -21.38 19.62 6.05
N GLU A 29 -20.59 20.29 5.20
CA GLU A 29 -19.14 20.43 5.42
C GLU A 29 -18.87 21.72 6.20
N ARG A 30 -18.25 21.60 7.37
CA ARG A 30 -17.86 22.75 8.19
C ARG A 30 -16.35 22.83 8.29
N GLU A 31 -15.79 23.77 7.54
CA GLU A 31 -14.38 24.14 7.67
C GLU A 31 -14.25 25.25 8.72
N THR A 32 -13.46 25.00 9.77
CA THR A 32 -13.17 25.99 10.81
C THR A 32 -11.68 26.23 10.87
N SER A 33 -11.23 27.40 10.39
CA SER A 33 -9.87 27.85 10.59
C SER A 33 -9.71 28.47 11.99
N ARG A 34 -8.79 27.95 12.79
CA ARG A 34 -8.47 28.51 14.12
C ARG A 34 -7.15 29.26 14.03
N HIS A 35 -7.20 30.58 14.13
CA HIS A 35 -6.01 31.41 14.31
C HIS A 35 -5.79 31.65 15.81
N GLU A 36 -4.90 30.89 16.43
CA GLU A 36 -4.56 31.05 17.85
C GLU A 36 -3.22 31.77 18.01
N LYS A 37 -3.26 33.05 18.44
CA LYS A 37 -2.06 33.80 18.82
C LYS A 37 -1.80 33.58 20.30
N ARG A 38 -0.81 32.75 20.64
CA ARG A 38 -0.39 32.53 22.04
C ARG A 38 0.83 33.37 22.37
N ASN A 39 0.62 34.48 23.07
CA ASN A 39 1.71 35.27 23.65
C ASN A 39 2.07 34.68 25.01
N THR A 40 3.22 34.00 25.11
CA THR A 40 3.71 33.45 26.38
C THR A 40 4.77 34.38 26.96
N VAL A 41 4.47 35.05 28.08
CA VAL A 41 5.42 35.91 28.80
C VAL A 41 5.96 35.12 30.00
N GLY A 42 7.17 34.57 29.85
CA GLY A 42 7.87 33.87 30.93
C GLY A 42 8.79 34.81 31.72
N PRO A 43 9.09 34.50 33.01
CA PRO A 43 9.92 35.35 33.88
C PRO A 43 11.44 35.32 33.56
N ARG A 44 11.86 34.73 32.43
CA ARG A 44 13.25 34.82 31.93
C ARG A 44 13.21 35.20 30.45
N SER A 45 13.83 36.32 30.13
CA SER A 45 13.67 37.10 28.89
C SER A 45 14.11 36.39 27.60
N VAL A 46 13.26 35.53 27.07
CA VAL A 46 13.24 35.20 25.63
C VAL A 46 11.79 35.21 25.19
N ALA A 47 11.37 36.29 24.53
CA ALA A 47 10.05 36.36 23.91
C ALA A 47 10.04 35.40 22.71
N GLN A 48 9.48 34.21 22.88
CA GLN A 48 9.19 33.31 21.77
C GLN A 48 7.84 33.70 21.15
N HIS A 49 7.88 34.24 19.94
CA HIS A 49 6.71 34.45 19.11
C HIS A 49 6.43 33.14 18.34
N LEU A 50 5.53 32.31 18.87
CA LEU A 50 5.06 31.09 18.21
C LEU A 50 3.70 31.39 17.58
N GLN A 51 3.66 31.51 16.26
CA GLN A 51 2.43 31.43 15.49
C GLN A 51 2.20 29.96 15.14
N VAL A 52 1.16 29.37 15.72
CA VAL A 52 0.72 28.02 15.37
C VAL A 52 -0.51 28.19 14.50
N THR A 53 -0.36 27.96 13.20
CA THR A 53 -1.47 27.82 12.27
C THR A 53 -1.85 26.36 12.24
N GLY A 54 -3.03 26.03 12.74
CA GLY A 54 -3.61 24.69 12.65
C GLY A 54 -4.91 24.77 11.87
N GLU A 55 -5.03 23.96 10.83
CA GLU A 55 -6.31 23.69 10.17
C GLU A 55 -6.94 22.48 10.87
N GLU A 56 -8.14 22.65 11.43
CA GLU A 56 -8.93 21.56 11.99
C GLU A 56 -10.11 21.29 11.05
N ARG A 57 -10.02 20.21 10.26
CA ARG A 57 -11.12 19.73 9.42
C ARG A 57 -11.96 18.74 10.22
N TYR A 58 -13.15 19.15 10.64
CA TYR A 58 -14.15 18.26 11.22
C TYR A 58 -14.97 17.62 10.11
N THR A 59 -14.60 16.42 9.68
CA THR A 59 -15.50 15.56 8.90
C THR A 59 -16.19 14.59 9.86
N GLN A 60 -17.52 14.49 9.79
CA GLN A 60 -18.32 13.66 10.69
C GLN A 60 -17.99 12.17 10.46
N LYS A 61 -17.03 11.66 11.24
CA LYS A 61 -16.45 10.29 11.15
C LYS A 61 -17.50 9.16 11.24
N SER A 62 -18.70 9.43 11.73
CA SER A 62 -19.77 8.43 11.88
C SER A 62 -20.51 8.09 10.57
N LEU A 63 -20.26 8.80 9.46
CA LEU A 63 -21.03 8.59 8.23
C LEU A 63 -20.52 7.40 7.40
N GLY A 64 -19.21 7.19 7.29
CA GLY A 64 -18.66 6.20 6.35
C GLY A 64 -19.03 4.75 6.66
N ASP A 65 -19.04 4.37 7.94
CA ASP A 65 -19.45 3.03 8.40
C ASP A 65 -20.93 2.74 8.13
N ALA A 66 -21.77 3.77 8.08
CA ALA A 66 -23.18 3.64 7.78
C ALA A 66 -23.46 3.67 6.26
N LEU A 67 -22.69 4.46 5.50
CA LEU A 67 -22.89 4.64 4.07
C LEU A 67 -22.49 3.42 3.25
N PHE A 68 -21.36 2.77 3.57
CA PHE A 68 -20.90 1.65 2.75
C PHE A 68 -21.89 0.47 2.73
N PRO A 69 -22.43 -0.02 3.87
CA PRO A 69 -23.46 -1.06 3.84
C PRO A 69 -24.66 -0.68 2.98
N THR A 70 -25.08 0.59 3.04
CA THR A 70 -26.19 1.09 2.21
C THR A 70 -25.85 1.02 0.73
N LEU A 71 -24.64 1.45 0.33
CA LEU A 71 -24.18 1.34 -1.05
C LEU A 71 -24.13 -0.11 -1.52
N GLU A 72 -23.58 -0.98 -0.68
CA GLU A 72 -23.42 -2.39 -1.01
C GLU A 72 -24.78 -3.06 -1.26
N ASP A 73 -25.75 -2.81 -0.38
CA ASP A 73 -27.12 -3.30 -0.52
C ASP A 73 -27.79 -2.76 -1.81
N GLU A 74 -27.59 -1.48 -2.13
CA GLU A 74 -28.13 -0.86 -3.37
C GLU A 74 -27.48 -1.45 -4.64
N LEU A 75 -26.17 -1.66 -4.63
CA LEU A 75 -25.47 -2.27 -5.77
C LEU A 75 -25.89 -3.73 -5.98
N GLU A 76 -26.13 -4.49 -4.90
CA GLU A 76 -26.70 -5.84 -4.99
C GLU A 76 -28.14 -5.82 -5.51
N ALA A 77 -28.98 -4.93 -4.98
CA ALA A 77 -30.39 -4.84 -5.36
C ALA A 77 -30.56 -4.50 -6.86
N GLN A 78 -29.63 -3.74 -7.43
CA GLN A 78 -29.61 -3.40 -8.85
C GLN A 78 -28.87 -4.44 -9.72
N GLY A 79 -28.32 -5.50 -9.12
CA GLY A 79 -27.55 -6.53 -9.83
C GLY A 79 -26.23 -6.03 -10.41
N LEU A 80 -25.70 -4.92 -9.87
CA LEU A 80 -24.44 -4.31 -10.30
C LEU A 80 -23.24 -4.92 -9.58
N LEU A 81 -23.40 -5.31 -8.30
CA LEU A 81 -22.36 -5.99 -7.53
C LEU A 81 -22.45 -7.50 -7.73
N ARG A 82 -21.38 -8.09 -8.27
CA ARG A 82 -21.25 -9.54 -8.40
C ARG A 82 -20.31 -10.10 -7.34
N ASP A 83 -20.78 -11.05 -6.55
CA ASP A 83 -19.87 -11.88 -5.75
C ASP A 83 -19.18 -12.89 -6.67
N ILE A 84 -17.84 -12.87 -6.68
CA ILE A 84 -17.02 -13.80 -7.48
C ILE A 84 -16.14 -14.69 -6.60
N SER A 85 -16.42 -14.75 -5.29
CA SER A 85 -15.57 -15.46 -4.32
C SER A 85 -15.39 -16.94 -4.66
N GLU A 86 -16.44 -17.60 -5.15
CA GLU A 86 -16.39 -19.01 -5.57
C GLU A 86 -15.58 -19.18 -6.85
N GLU A 87 -15.81 -18.34 -7.87
CA GLU A 87 -15.10 -18.46 -9.14
C GLU A 87 -13.60 -18.17 -9.01
N VAL A 88 -13.20 -17.23 -8.16
CA VAL A 88 -11.76 -16.94 -7.96
C VAL A 88 -11.03 -18.02 -7.18
N ALA A 89 -11.74 -18.86 -6.42
CA ALA A 89 -11.14 -19.96 -5.67
C ALA A 89 -10.72 -21.14 -6.57
N GLU A 90 -11.25 -21.19 -7.79
CA GLU A 90 -11.07 -22.31 -8.71
C GLU A 90 -10.04 -21.98 -9.80
N MET A 91 -8.86 -22.60 -9.75
CA MET A 91 -7.80 -22.39 -10.75
C MET A 91 -8.24 -22.59 -12.22
N PRO A 92 -9.15 -23.54 -12.56
CA PRO A 92 -9.69 -23.67 -13.91
C PRO A 92 -10.42 -22.42 -14.43
N GLU A 93 -11.02 -21.62 -13.56
CA GLU A 93 -11.73 -20.38 -13.92
C GLU A 93 -10.77 -19.27 -14.35
N TRP A 94 -9.57 -19.25 -13.77
CA TRP A 94 -8.46 -18.39 -14.17
C TRP A 94 -7.90 -18.79 -15.54
N ALA A 95 -7.61 -20.07 -15.73
CA ALA A 95 -6.96 -20.59 -16.93
C ALA A 95 -7.87 -20.54 -18.18
N SER A 96 -9.18 -20.68 -18.00
CA SER A 96 -10.15 -20.68 -19.11
C SER A 96 -10.48 -19.28 -19.65
N GLY A 97 -10.04 -18.22 -18.98
CA GLY A 97 -10.45 -16.85 -19.26
C GLY A 97 -11.90 -16.55 -18.90
N ASN A 98 -12.60 -17.47 -18.19
CA ASN A 98 -13.98 -17.27 -17.79
C ASN A 98 -14.13 -16.05 -16.88
N LEU A 99 -13.26 -15.89 -15.87
CA LEU A 99 -13.25 -14.73 -14.96
C LEU A 99 -13.28 -13.40 -15.73
N ARG A 100 -12.42 -13.26 -16.75
CA ARG A 100 -12.36 -12.05 -17.58
C ARG A 100 -13.64 -11.81 -18.40
N ARG A 101 -14.33 -12.87 -18.80
CA ARG A 101 -15.62 -12.80 -19.51
C ARG A 101 -16.76 -12.41 -18.59
N ILE A 102 -16.80 -12.98 -17.39
CA ILE A 102 -17.89 -12.77 -16.43
C ILE A 102 -17.73 -11.49 -15.59
N ALA A 103 -16.49 -11.03 -15.44
CA ALA A 103 -16.11 -9.84 -14.70
C ALA A 103 -14.98 -9.09 -15.47
N PRO A 104 -15.30 -8.44 -16.61
CA PRO A 104 -14.33 -7.63 -17.34
C PRO A 104 -13.86 -6.42 -16.52
N PRO A 105 -12.74 -5.75 -16.92
CA PRO A 105 -12.33 -4.48 -16.32
C PRO A 105 -13.48 -3.47 -16.21
N GLY A 106 -13.59 -2.82 -15.06
CA GLY A 106 -14.68 -1.92 -14.71
C GLY A 106 -15.87 -2.58 -14.00
N SER A 107 -15.96 -3.92 -13.98
CA SER A 107 -17.03 -4.62 -13.25
C SER A 107 -16.92 -4.40 -11.75
N LEU A 108 -18.06 -4.22 -11.09
CA LEU A 108 -18.14 -4.13 -9.63
C LEU A 108 -18.24 -5.52 -9.05
N ILE A 109 -17.31 -5.85 -8.15
CA ILE A 109 -17.17 -7.18 -7.59
C ILE A 109 -17.10 -7.14 -6.07
N ARG A 110 -17.57 -8.22 -5.46
CA ARG A 110 -17.20 -8.65 -4.12
C ARG A 110 -16.33 -9.89 -4.25
N VAL A 111 -15.24 -9.93 -3.50
CA VAL A 111 -14.39 -11.11 -3.39
C VAL A 111 -13.96 -11.32 -1.95
N THR A 112 -14.11 -12.55 -1.46
CA THR A 112 -13.63 -12.98 -0.15
C THR A 112 -12.57 -14.04 -0.32
N ALA A 113 -11.38 -13.80 0.24
CA ALA A 113 -10.25 -14.71 0.15
C ALA A 113 -9.21 -14.45 1.26
N MET A 114 -8.29 -15.39 1.44
CA MET A 114 -7.15 -15.20 2.32
C MET A 114 -6.22 -14.14 1.75
N GLY A 115 -5.87 -13.12 2.52
CA GLY A 115 -5.00 -12.04 2.09
C GLY A 115 -4.03 -11.55 3.14
N SER A 116 -3.02 -10.82 2.69
CA SER A 116 -1.99 -10.22 3.54
C SER A 116 -1.68 -8.79 3.13
N LEU A 117 -1.28 -7.99 4.10
CA LEU A 117 -0.83 -6.61 3.90
C LEU A 117 0.64 -6.56 3.50
N MET A 118 1.00 -5.57 2.67
CA MET A 118 2.39 -5.29 2.30
C MET A 118 2.62 -3.78 2.20
N ASP A 119 3.71 -3.29 2.81
CA ASP A 119 4.20 -1.92 2.65
C ASP A 119 5.73 -1.92 2.75
N ALA A 120 6.40 -1.41 1.71
CA ALA A 120 7.86 -1.36 1.67
C ALA A 120 8.46 -0.46 2.77
N ARG A 121 7.73 0.58 3.21
CA ARG A 121 8.14 1.48 4.29
C ARG A 121 8.09 0.78 5.64
N TYR A 122 7.03 0.00 5.88
CA TYR A 122 6.91 -0.81 7.09
C TYR A 122 8.06 -1.83 7.16
N ALA A 123 8.34 -2.53 6.06
CA ALA A 123 9.46 -3.47 5.99
C ALA A 123 10.80 -2.79 6.32
N ALA A 124 11.07 -1.59 5.78
CA ALA A 124 12.26 -0.81 6.10
C ALA A 124 12.32 -0.41 7.58
N SER A 125 11.20 0.02 8.15
CA SER A 125 11.07 0.37 9.58
C SER A 125 11.39 -0.83 10.49
N VAL A 126 10.81 -2.00 10.18
CA VAL A 126 11.09 -3.26 10.92
C VAL A 126 12.56 -3.64 10.83
N PHE A 127 13.17 -3.56 9.64
CA PHE A 127 14.60 -3.87 9.47
C PHE A 127 15.51 -2.90 10.21
N SER A 128 15.17 -1.60 10.23
CA SER A 128 15.90 -0.60 11.01
C SER A 128 15.78 -0.85 12.52
N GLY A 129 14.58 -1.19 12.99
CA GLY A 129 14.33 -1.58 14.38
C GLY A 129 15.12 -2.82 14.79
N PHE A 130 15.10 -3.87 13.95
CA PHE A 130 15.87 -5.09 14.17
C PHE A 130 17.38 -4.81 14.25
N ALA A 131 17.91 -4.04 13.30
CA ALA A 131 19.32 -3.66 13.28
C ALA A 131 19.72 -2.87 14.55
N SER A 132 18.86 -1.97 15.02
CA SER A 132 19.06 -1.20 16.24
C SER A 132 19.13 -2.11 17.48
N VAL A 133 18.25 -3.11 17.56
CA VAL A 133 18.28 -4.12 18.65
C VAL A 133 19.56 -4.97 18.58
N ALA A 134 19.93 -5.45 17.38
CA ALA A 134 21.13 -6.25 17.19
C ALA A 134 22.40 -5.49 17.63
N LEU A 135 22.55 -4.22 17.20
CA LEU A 135 23.65 -3.36 17.63
C LEU A 135 23.65 -3.11 19.14
N GLY A 136 22.47 -2.91 19.74
CA GLY A 136 22.33 -2.78 21.19
C GLY A 136 22.82 -4.02 21.94
N LEU A 137 22.43 -5.21 21.48
CA LEU A 137 22.85 -6.50 22.07
C LEU A 137 24.35 -6.76 21.88
N GLN A 138 24.92 -6.41 20.72
CA GLN A 138 26.38 -6.45 20.52
C GLN A 138 27.11 -5.51 21.49
N GLY A 139 26.55 -4.31 21.74
CA GLY A 139 27.06 -3.37 22.74
C GLY A 139 27.02 -3.92 24.17
N LEU A 140 26.12 -4.87 24.45
CA LEU A 140 26.05 -5.63 25.71
C LEU A 140 26.94 -6.87 25.72
N GLY A 141 27.70 -7.14 24.65
CA GLY A 141 28.61 -8.28 24.55
C GLY A 141 27.96 -9.57 24.07
N VAL A 142 26.73 -9.52 23.52
CA VAL A 142 26.13 -10.69 22.86
C VAL A 142 26.82 -10.90 21.51
N ASP A 143 27.42 -12.07 21.33
CA ASP A 143 28.06 -12.47 20.08
C ASP A 143 27.08 -13.25 19.20
N PHE A 144 26.81 -12.73 18.00
CA PHE A 144 25.92 -13.37 17.03
C PHE A 144 26.65 -14.18 15.96
N GLY A 145 27.98 -14.27 16.02
CA GLY A 145 28.77 -15.10 15.10
C GLY A 145 30.02 -14.39 14.57
N PRO A 146 30.68 -14.99 13.56
CA PRO A 146 31.96 -14.51 13.07
C PRO A 146 31.82 -13.11 12.49
N LYS A 147 32.51 -12.16 13.14
CA LYS A 147 32.56 -10.77 12.71
C LYS A 147 33.01 -10.69 11.25
N THR A 148 32.15 -10.24 10.35
CA THR A 148 32.61 -9.81 9.02
C THR A 148 33.63 -8.71 9.28
N PRO A 149 34.85 -8.81 8.73
CA PRO A 149 35.86 -7.79 8.96
C PRO A 149 35.28 -6.43 8.57
N PRO A 150 35.42 -5.41 9.42
CA PRO A 150 34.88 -4.09 9.13
C PRO A 150 35.38 -3.66 7.76
N THR A 151 34.46 -3.30 6.87
CA THR A 151 34.82 -2.73 5.57
C THR A 151 35.81 -1.62 5.86
N PRO A 152 37.07 -1.71 5.37
CA PRO A 152 38.09 -0.74 5.73
C PRO A 152 37.54 0.65 5.38
N PRO A 153 37.68 1.65 6.28
CA PRO A 153 37.19 2.98 6.02
C PRO A 153 37.75 3.39 4.66
N GLY A 154 36.85 3.57 3.68
CA GLY A 154 37.22 3.89 2.32
C GLY A 154 38.20 5.04 2.39
N LYS A 155 39.46 4.78 2.00
CA LYS A 155 40.58 5.72 2.12
C LYS A 155 40.09 7.10 1.74
N GLY A 156 39.88 7.94 2.75
CA GLY A 156 39.53 9.33 2.57
C GLY A 156 40.62 9.92 1.69
N LYS A 157 40.26 10.31 0.47
CA LYS A 157 41.09 11.20 -0.33
C LYS A 157 41.42 12.38 0.56
N ALA A 158 42.71 12.52 0.90
CA ALA A 158 43.24 13.61 1.67
C ALA A 158 42.70 14.93 1.10
N LYS A 159 41.92 15.65 1.90
CA LYS A 159 41.47 17.00 1.58
C LYS A 159 42.70 17.90 1.53
N GLY A 160 43.06 18.33 0.34
CA GLY A 160 43.95 19.47 0.16
C GLY A 160 43.34 20.72 0.79
N PRO A 161 44.14 21.59 1.43
CA PRO A 161 43.67 22.84 2.00
C PRO A 161 43.44 23.83 0.86
N GLY A 162 42.22 23.89 0.31
CA GLY A 162 42.00 24.79 -0.82
C GLY A 162 40.69 24.58 -1.57
N SER A 163 39.56 24.69 -0.87
CA SER A 163 38.34 25.34 -1.37
C SER A 163 37.27 25.12 -0.31
N ARG A 164 36.66 26.21 0.14
CA ARG A 164 35.38 26.12 0.85
C ARG A 164 34.40 25.48 -0.14
N PRO A 165 33.90 24.24 0.09
CA PRO A 165 32.78 23.79 -0.70
C PRO A 165 31.64 24.76 -0.41
N ALA A 166 30.96 25.20 -1.47
CA ALA A 166 29.71 25.91 -1.34
C ALA A 166 28.85 25.15 -0.34
N LYS A 167 28.26 25.88 0.60
CA LYS A 167 27.27 25.37 1.55
C LYS A 167 26.06 24.97 0.71
N GLN A 168 26.17 23.82 0.06
CA GLN A 168 25.11 23.19 -0.69
C GLN A 168 24.12 22.80 0.38
N ASN A 169 23.04 23.56 0.47
CA ASN A 169 21.89 23.19 1.29
C ASN A 169 21.51 21.77 0.87
N SER A 170 21.91 20.78 1.65
CA SER A 170 21.39 19.42 1.63
C SER A 170 19.98 19.43 2.23
N ALA A 171 19.15 20.34 1.74
CA ALA A 171 17.71 20.24 1.85
C ALA A 171 17.32 19.30 0.71
N ASP A 172 16.78 18.15 1.09
CA ASP A 172 16.13 17.19 0.20
C ASP A 172 17.03 16.40 -0.77
N GLN A 173 18.15 15.86 -0.29
CA GLN A 173 18.44 14.48 -0.73
C GLN A 173 17.33 13.62 -0.11
N GLU A 174 16.33 13.26 -0.91
CA GLU A 174 15.29 12.32 -0.53
C GLU A 174 15.97 11.09 0.06
N LYS A 175 15.93 10.96 1.40
CA LYS A 175 16.49 9.81 2.09
C LYS A 175 15.78 8.57 1.55
N GLN A 176 16.55 7.65 0.97
CA GLN A 176 15.97 6.41 0.49
C GLN A 176 15.56 5.56 1.70
N LEU A 177 14.55 4.71 1.54
CA LEU A 177 14.04 3.90 2.66
C LEU A 177 15.14 3.04 3.29
N GLU A 178 16.01 2.46 2.45
CA GLU A 178 17.13 1.62 2.86
C GLU A 178 18.20 2.37 3.67
N ASP A 179 18.29 3.70 3.58
CA ASP A 179 19.31 4.49 4.29
C ASP A 179 19.05 4.54 5.81
N SER A 180 17.85 4.16 6.23
CA SER A 180 17.48 4.04 7.65
C SER A 180 18.02 2.78 8.32
N ILE A 181 18.52 1.81 7.54
CA ILE A 181 19.00 0.51 8.05
C ILE A 181 20.52 0.60 8.25
N PRO A 182 21.01 0.60 9.51
CA PRO A 182 22.44 0.69 9.77
C PRO A 182 23.17 -0.60 9.39
N ASP A 183 24.50 -0.54 9.32
CA ASP A 183 25.34 -1.72 9.20
C ASP A 183 25.35 -2.49 10.52
N PHE A 184 25.08 -3.79 10.46
CA PHE A 184 25.12 -4.70 11.59
C PHE A 184 25.27 -6.14 11.11
N GLU A 185 25.56 -7.01 12.07
CA GLU A 185 25.56 -8.47 11.91
C GLU A 185 24.63 -9.07 12.94
N GLY A 186 23.57 -9.70 12.45
CA GLY A 186 22.52 -10.27 13.24
C GLY A 186 22.61 -11.79 13.34
N PRO A 187 21.78 -12.37 14.23
CA PRO A 187 21.60 -13.81 14.30
C PRO A 187 21.17 -14.39 12.94
N GLY A 188 21.60 -15.62 12.66
CA GLY A 188 21.21 -16.34 11.44
C GLY A 188 21.80 -15.77 10.14
N GLY A 189 22.84 -14.95 10.22
CA GLY A 189 23.51 -14.36 9.05
C GLY A 189 22.76 -13.18 8.43
N ALA A 190 21.74 -12.63 9.12
CA ALA A 190 21.10 -11.39 8.71
C ALA A 190 22.08 -10.22 8.83
N ASP A 191 22.26 -9.42 7.78
CA ASP A 191 23.13 -8.24 7.83
C ASP A 191 22.44 -7.02 7.21
N GLY A 192 22.97 -5.84 7.55
CA GLY A 192 22.42 -4.57 7.04
C GLY A 192 22.43 -4.48 5.52
N LYS A 193 23.41 -5.09 4.84
CA LYS A 193 23.50 -5.07 3.37
C LYS A 193 22.36 -5.85 2.73
N THR A 194 22.05 -7.02 3.27
CA THR A 194 21.02 -7.94 2.82
C THR A 194 19.64 -7.33 3.06
N LEU A 195 19.39 -6.80 4.26
CA LEU A 195 18.12 -6.14 4.56
C LEU A 195 17.87 -4.91 3.67
N ARG A 196 18.90 -4.08 3.41
CA ARG A 196 18.80 -2.97 2.45
C ARG A 196 18.53 -3.43 1.02
N ALA A 197 19.13 -4.55 0.60
CA ALA A 197 18.86 -5.13 -0.72
C ALA A 197 17.40 -5.59 -0.83
N ILE A 198 16.87 -6.23 0.21
CA ILE A 198 15.45 -6.62 0.28
C ILE A 198 14.56 -5.37 0.22
N THR A 199 14.86 -4.32 0.98
CA THR A 199 14.11 -3.04 0.92
C THR A 199 14.13 -2.41 -0.48
N ARG A 200 15.27 -2.46 -1.19
CA ARG A 200 15.39 -1.97 -2.57
C ARG A 200 14.50 -2.74 -3.53
N VAL A 201 14.47 -4.06 -3.41
CA VAL A 201 13.57 -4.92 -4.20
C VAL A 201 12.12 -4.56 -3.87
N ALA A 202 11.77 -4.52 -2.59
CA ALA A 202 10.41 -4.21 -2.14
C ALA A 202 9.93 -2.84 -2.65
N ARG A 203 10.73 -1.76 -2.53
CA ARG A 203 10.34 -0.44 -3.05
C ARG A 203 10.36 -0.33 -4.57
N GLY A 204 11.08 -1.22 -5.25
CA GLY A 204 11.13 -1.28 -6.71
C GLY A 204 9.89 -1.96 -7.28
N VAL A 205 9.45 -3.03 -6.62
CA VAL A 205 8.27 -3.82 -7.02
C VAL A 205 6.98 -3.12 -6.58
N PHE A 206 6.89 -2.66 -5.33
CA PHE A 206 5.68 -2.07 -4.77
C PHE A 206 5.77 -0.55 -4.79
N ALA A 207 4.80 0.12 -5.42
CA ALA A 207 4.68 1.56 -5.31
C ALA A 207 4.42 1.97 -3.85
N PRO A 208 4.82 3.17 -3.41
CA PRO A 208 4.61 3.62 -2.03
C PRO A 208 3.14 3.53 -1.62
N GLY A 209 2.81 2.78 -0.59
CA GLY A 209 1.41 2.49 -0.27
C GLY A 209 1.24 1.27 0.58
N LEU A 210 0.08 1.17 1.22
CA LEU A 210 -0.39 -0.07 1.79
C LEU A 210 -1.07 -0.90 0.70
N HIS A 211 -0.57 -2.11 0.48
CA HIS A 211 -1.11 -3.07 -0.46
C HIS A 211 -1.85 -4.18 0.29
N LEU A 212 -2.99 -4.59 -0.24
CA LEU A 212 -3.67 -5.80 0.14
C LEU A 212 -3.62 -6.78 -1.02
N ASN A 213 -3.05 -7.94 -0.75
CA ASN A 213 -2.92 -9.05 -1.69
C ASN A 213 -3.82 -10.19 -1.23
N LEU A 214 -4.82 -10.55 -2.02
CA LEU A 214 -5.65 -11.73 -1.80
C LEU A 214 -5.13 -12.91 -2.64
N PHE A 215 -5.11 -14.08 -2.02
CA PHE A 215 -4.67 -15.36 -2.55
C PHE A 215 -5.87 -16.30 -2.54
N PRO A 216 -6.75 -16.23 -3.54
CA PRO A 216 -7.98 -17.02 -3.56
C PRO A 216 -7.71 -18.51 -3.86
N VAL A 217 -6.57 -18.83 -4.48
CA VAL A 217 -6.12 -20.20 -4.73
C VAL A 217 -4.95 -20.52 -3.80
N ASP A 218 -4.93 -21.74 -3.26
CA ASP A 218 -3.81 -22.25 -2.48
C ASP A 218 -2.49 -22.19 -3.27
N ALA A 219 -1.36 -22.14 -2.57
CA ALA A 219 -0.02 -21.89 -3.14
C ALA A 219 0.23 -20.50 -3.78
N GLY A 220 -0.79 -19.63 -3.88
CA GLY A 220 -0.63 -18.28 -4.40
C GLY A 220 -0.39 -18.22 -5.90
N GLU A 221 -0.91 -19.20 -6.63
CA GLU A 221 -0.83 -19.26 -8.10
C GLU A 221 -1.59 -18.11 -8.76
N ALA A 222 -2.68 -17.65 -8.14
CA ALA A 222 -3.45 -16.47 -8.55
C ALA A 222 -3.39 -15.37 -7.49
N LEU A 223 -3.35 -14.11 -7.95
CA LEU A 223 -3.24 -12.93 -7.10
C LEU A 223 -4.29 -11.88 -7.46
N ILE A 224 -5.03 -11.42 -6.45
CA ILE A 224 -5.88 -10.22 -6.56
C ILE A 224 -5.25 -9.14 -5.69
N SER A 225 -4.79 -8.06 -6.32
CA SER A 225 -4.10 -6.98 -5.59
C SER A 225 -4.93 -5.71 -5.55
N ALA A 226 -4.84 -4.99 -4.44
CA ALA A 226 -5.40 -3.65 -4.30
C ALA A 226 -4.44 -2.77 -3.52
N ARG A 227 -4.24 -1.55 -4.03
CA ARG A 227 -3.53 -0.51 -3.29
C ARG A 227 -4.54 0.34 -2.53
N LEU A 228 -4.40 0.39 -1.21
CA LEU A 228 -5.27 1.16 -0.34
C LEU A 228 -4.77 2.61 -0.29
N GLN A 229 -5.65 3.57 -0.55
CA GLN A 229 -5.26 4.97 -0.62
C GLN A 229 -5.00 5.55 0.78
N GLU A 230 -3.78 6.05 1.00
CA GLU A 230 -3.39 6.74 2.22
C GLU A 230 -4.16 8.05 2.44
N GLY A 231 -4.30 8.45 3.71
CA GLY A 231 -4.98 9.69 4.09
C GLY A 231 -6.51 9.66 3.92
N ARG A 232 -7.09 8.48 3.66
CA ARG A 232 -8.54 8.25 3.67
C ARG A 232 -9.03 7.91 5.09
N GLN A 233 -10.26 8.32 5.40
CA GLN A 233 -10.81 8.43 6.77
C GLN A 233 -10.83 7.16 7.63
N TYR A 234 -10.66 5.97 7.04
CA TYR A 234 -10.80 4.68 7.71
C TYR A 234 -9.54 3.83 7.82
N LEU A 235 -8.45 4.22 7.16
CA LEU A 235 -7.14 3.65 7.49
C LEU A 235 -6.62 4.42 8.70
N ASP A 236 -6.12 3.72 9.72
CA ASP A 236 -5.08 4.32 10.53
C ASP A 236 -3.99 4.78 9.54
N THR A 237 -3.66 6.07 9.56
CA THR A 237 -2.79 6.68 8.55
C THR A 237 -1.38 6.10 8.54
N GLU A 238 -1.05 5.27 9.53
CA GLU A 238 0.26 4.69 9.76
C GLU A 238 0.20 3.18 9.56
N ALA A 239 0.94 2.67 8.57
CA ALA A 239 1.06 1.25 8.29
C ALA A 239 1.46 0.45 9.54
N ASP A 240 2.37 1.01 10.37
CA ASP A 240 2.84 0.41 11.62
C ASP A 240 1.69 0.02 12.57
N ILE A 241 0.65 0.85 12.65
CA ILE A 241 -0.53 0.58 13.50
C ILE A 241 -1.32 -0.60 12.93
N LEU A 242 -1.50 -0.65 11.62
CA LEU A 242 -2.26 -1.71 10.95
C LEU A 242 -1.54 -3.06 11.08
N PHE A 243 -0.23 -3.10 10.86
CA PHE A 243 0.55 -4.33 11.06
C PHE A 243 0.62 -4.74 12.54
N ALA A 244 0.61 -3.81 13.48
CA ALA A 244 0.53 -4.16 14.91
C ALA A 244 -0.84 -4.76 15.30
N ARG A 245 -1.93 -4.32 14.66
CA ARG A 245 -3.30 -4.82 14.94
C ARG A 245 -3.61 -6.12 14.22
N TYR A 246 -3.23 -6.22 12.95
CA TYR A 246 -3.60 -7.35 12.10
C TYR A 246 -2.46 -8.35 11.92
N GLY A 247 -1.21 -8.00 12.25
CA GLY A 247 -0.06 -8.88 12.01
C GLY A 247 0.31 -8.98 10.52
N MET A 248 1.17 -9.95 10.22
CA MET A 248 1.67 -10.24 8.86
C MET A 248 1.12 -11.56 8.30
N GLU A 249 0.31 -12.29 9.07
CA GLU A 249 -0.26 -13.55 8.65
C GLU A 249 -1.41 -13.35 7.66
N ARG A 250 -1.62 -14.37 6.81
CA ARG A 250 -2.78 -14.40 5.91
C ARG A 250 -4.06 -14.50 6.74
N GLN A 251 -5.00 -13.62 6.45
CA GLN A 251 -6.31 -13.56 7.08
C GLN A 251 -7.40 -13.47 6.03
N GLU A 252 -8.59 -13.93 6.34
CA GLU A 252 -9.72 -13.77 5.45
C GLU A 252 -10.15 -12.30 5.37
N TRP A 253 -10.22 -11.78 4.16
CA TRP A 253 -10.69 -10.43 3.86
C TRP A 253 -11.74 -10.47 2.76
N THR A 254 -12.78 -9.66 2.93
CA THR A 254 -13.75 -9.33 1.89
C THR A 254 -13.40 -7.95 1.32
N MET A 255 -13.23 -7.91 0.01
CA MET A 255 -12.97 -6.70 -0.76
C MET A 255 -14.13 -6.43 -1.69
N VAL A 256 -14.62 -5.19 -1.67
CA VAL A 256 -15.63 -4.70 -2.60
C VAL A 256 -15.03 -3.54 -3.39
N GLY A 257 -15.12 -3.61 -4.71
CA GLY A 257 -14.48 -2.63 -5.58
C GLY A 257 -14.76 -2.87 -7.05
N SER A 258 -14.09 -2.11 -7.91
CA SER A 258 -14.13 -2.32 -9.36
C SER A 258 -12.84 -2.97 -9.85
N ILE A 259 -12.92 -3.93 -10.76
CA ILE A 259 -11.73 -4.50 -11.41
C ILE A 259 -11.02 -3.40 -12.20
N GLY A 260 -9.73 -3.17 -11.92
CA GLY A 260 -8.89 -2.21 -12.64
C GLY A 260 -8.37 -2.80 -13.95
N SER A 261 -7.51 -3.80 -13.85
CA SER A 261 -6.89 -4.47 -14.99
C SER A 261 -6.55 -5.92 -14.67
N TYR A 262 -6.54 -6.76 -15.70
CA TYR A 262 -6.02 -8.13 -15.60
C TYR A 262 -4.52 -8.15 -15.88
N GLY A 263 -3.83 -9.10 -15.24
CA GLY A 263 -2.45 -9.39 -15.55
C GLY A 263 -2.27 -9.85 -17.00
N PRO A 264 -1.12 -9.55 -17.61
CA PRO A 264 -0.87 -9.88 -19.00
C PRO A 264 -0.54 -11.37 -19.19
N GLU A 265 -1.29 -12.04 -20.07
CA GLU A 265 -0.99 -13.43 -20.49
C GLU A 265 0.30 -13.51 -21.31
N ASP A 266 0.49 -12.53 -22.21
CA ASP A 266 1.69 -12.42 -23.04
C ASP A 266 2.71 -11.50 -22.37
N THR A 267 3.87 -12.07 -22.06
CA THR A 267 5.04 -11.41 -21.48
C THR A 267 6.22 -11.42 -22.45
N SER A 268 5.98 -11.52 -23.76
CA SER A 268 7.03 -11.34 -24.75
C SER A 268 7.60 -9.91 -24.72
N MET A 269 8.89 -9.78 -25.04
CA MET A 269 9.54 -8.48 -25.18
C MET A 269 9.02 -7.77 -26.44
N PRO A 270 8.55 -6.51 -26.35
CA PRO A 270 8.11 -5.78 -27.53
C PRO A 270 9.28 -5.47 -28.45
N ASP A 271 8.99 -5.42 -29.75
CA ASP A 271 9.86 -4.73 -30.69
C ASP A 271 9.72 -3.21 -30.49
N LEU A 272 10.84 -2.53 -30.31
CA LEU A 272 10.90 -1.09 -30.01
C LEU A 272 11.36 -0.30 -31.23
N ASP A 273 10.71 -0.52 -32.37
CA ASP A 273 10.89 0.31 -33.56
C ASP A 273 9.86 1.44 -33.58
N PHE A 274 10.32 2.64 -33.22
CA PHE A 274 9.51 3.87 -33.19
C PHE A 274 9.93 4.87 -34.26
N VAL A 275 10.81 4.51 -35.20
CA VAL A 275 11.34 5.42 -36.22
C VAL A 275 10.79 5.02 -37.60
N ARG A 276 9.96 5.89 -38.17
CA ARG A 276 9.40 5.65 -39.52
C ARG A 276 10.50 5.70 -40.60
N PRO A 277 10.28 5.08 -41.77
CA PRO A 277 11.12 5.29 -42.95
C PRO A 277 11.13 6.78 -43.32
N GLY A 278 12.23 7.48 -43.00
CA GLY A 278 12.33 8.94 -43.08
C GLY A 278 12.87 9.62 -41.81
N GLY A 279 13.08 8.87 -40.73
CA GLY A 279 13.75 9.36 -39.51
C GLY A 279 12.83 10.10 -38.52
N ALA A 280 11.52 10.20 -38.81
CA ALA A 280 10.56 10.78 -37.89
C ALA A 280 10.14 9.76 -36.81
N VAL A 281 10.07 10.20 -35.56
CA VAL A 281 9.59 9.39 -34.44
C VAL A 281 8.06 9.32 -34.45
N ASP A 282 7.52 8.10 -34.45
CA ASP A 282 6.09 7.87 -34.25
C ASP A 282 5.75 7.91 -32.75
N ARG A 283 5.12 9.00 -32.31
CA ARG A 283 4.73 9.17 -30.91
C ARG A 283 3.72 8.11 -30.45
N GLY A 284 2.86 7.64 -31.35
CA GLY A 284 1.87 6.60 -31.04
C GLY A 284 2.55 5.28 -30.76
N SER A 285 3.41 4.84 -31.70
CA SER A 285 4.20 3.61 -31.54
C SER A 285 5.16 3.67 -30.36
N PHE A 286 5.73 4.84 -30.07
CA PHE A 286 6.56 5.01 -28.87
C PHE A 286 5.74 4.83 -27.58
N ALA A 287 4.58 5.49 -27.46
CA ALA A 287 3.72 5.34 -26.28
C ALA A 287 3.21 3.90 -26.10
N GLU A 288 2.84 3.25 -27.20
CA GLU A 288 2.46 1.84 -27.21
C GLU A 288 3.63 0.94 -26.80
N GLY A 289 4.83 1.15 -27.36
CA GLY A 289 6.04 0.41 -27.00
C GLY A 289 6.40 0.53 -25.51
N ILE A 290 6.26 1.73 -24.93
CA ILE A 290 6.43 1.94 -23.49
C ILE A 290 5.36 1.19 -22.69
N ASN A 291 4.08 1.23 -23.10
CA ASN A 291 3.01 0.49 -22.42
C ASN A 291 3.22 -1.03 -22.49
N VAL A 292 3.67 -1.56 -23.63
CA VAL A 292 3.98 -3.00 -23.76
C VAL A 292 5.22 -3.37 -22.93
N LEU A 293 6.24 -2.51 -22.87
CA LEU A 293 7.39 -2.73 -22.00
C LEU A 293 6.97 -2.73 -20.51
N MET A 294 6.11 -1.80 -20.10
CA MET A 294 5.56 -1.77 -18.74
C MET A 294 4.71 -3.01 -18.45
N LYS A 295 3.92 -3.48 -19.42
CA LYS A 295 3.15 -4.72 -19.34
C LYS A 295 4.07 -5.93 -19.18
N HIS A 296 5.15 -6.01 -19.95
CA HIS A 296 6.18 -7.06 -19.84
C HIS A 296 6.81 -7.07 -18.42
N LEU A 297 7.27 -5.91 -17.95
CA LEU A 297 7.85 -5.79 -16.60
C LEU A 297 6.84 -6.13 -15.49
N GLY A 298 5.58 -5.74 -15.68
CA GLY A 298 4.47 -6.11 -14.80
C GLY A 298 4.23 -7.61 -14.77
N GLY A 299 4.20 -8.27 -15.93
CA GLY A 299 4.08 -9.72 -16.02
C GLY A 299 5.23 -10.49 -15.34
N LEU A 300 6.44 -9.93 -15.37
CA LEU A 300 7.59 -10.46 -14.63
C LEU A 300 7.56 -10.16 -13.12
N GLY A 301 6.66 -9.28 -12.64
CA GLY A 301 6.54 -8.93 -11.23
C GLY A 301 7.54 -7.88 -10.74
N PHE A 302 8.13 -7.12 -11.67
CA PHE A 302 9.07 -6.04 -11.33
C PHE A 302 8.39 -4.67 -11.13
N VAL A 303 7.09 -4.59 -11.37
CA VAL A 303 6.29 -3.38 -11.23
C VAL A 303 4.99 -3.76 -10.55
N ASP A 304 4.43 -2.81 -9.81
CA ASP A 304 3.13 -2.85 -9.13
C ASP A 304 1.95 -2.93 -10.13
N LEU A 305 1.92 -4.02 -10.88
CA LEU A 305 0.89 -4.39 -11.85
C LEU A 305 0.50 -5.84 -11.57
N PRO A 306 -0.76 -6.21 -11.82
CA PRO A 306 -1.18 -7.60 -11.65
C PRO A 306 -0.39 -8.52 -12.59
N GLN A 307 0.01 -9.68 -12.07
CA GLN A 307 0.58 -10.77 -12.86
C GLN A 307 -0.52 -11.71 -13.33
N HIS A 308 -0.31 -12.38 -14.46
CA HIS A 308 -1.19 -13.47 -14.87
C HIS A 308 -0.77 -14.78 -14.17
N PRO A 309 -1.71 -15.55 -13.58
CA PRO A 309 -3.13 -15.25 -13.43
C PRO A 309 -3.39 -14.29 -12.26
N GLY A 310 -4.21 -13.27 -12.49
CA GLY A 310 -4.45 -12.22 -11.49
C GLY A 310 -5.07 -10.96 -12.07
N PHE A 311 -5.59 -10.11 -11.20
CA PHE A 311 -6.10 -8.79 -11.55
C PHE A 311 -5.99 -7.80 -10.39
N SER A 312 -6.01 -6.51 -10.72
CA SER A 312 -6.05 -5.43 -9.74
C SER A 312 -7.49 -5.02 -9.44
N VAL A 313 -7.74 -4.60 -8.20
CA VAL A 313 -9.02 -4.03 -7.77
C VAL A 313 -8.79 -2.61 -7.28
N ILE A 314 -9.71 -1.72 -7.68
CA ILE A 314 -9.84 -0.38 -7.11
C ILE A 314 -10.84 -0.51 -5.95
N PRO A 315 -10.37 -0.54 -4.69
CA PRO A 315 -11.23 -0.86 -3.56
C PRO A 315 -12.19 0.28 -3.25
N PHE A 316 -13.43 -0.05 -2.92
CA PHE A 316 -14.41 0.83 -2.28
C PHE A 316 -14.43 0.58 -0.77
N ALA A 317 -14.38 -0.69 -0.38
CA ALA A 317 -14.18 -1.09 1.00
C ALA A 317 -13.42 -2.40 1.10
N VAL A 318 -12.74 -2.57 2.22
CA VAL A 318 -12.17 -3.83 2.67
C VAL A 318 -12.60 -4.04 4.10
N TYR A 319 -13.15 -5.22 4.38
CA TYR A 319 -13.58 -5.59 5.72
C TYR A 319 -13.38 -7.09 5.96
N ARG A 320 -13.47 -7.48 7.22
CA ARG A 320 -13.64 -8.89 7.60
C ARG A 320 -14.90 -9.05 8.43
N SER A 321 -15.47 -10.25 8.40
CA SER A 321 -16.59 -10.60 9.25
C SER A 321 -16.10 -10.87 10.67
N ILE A 322 -16.74 -10.26 11.67
CA ILE A 322 -16.46 -10.59 13.08
C ILE A 322 -17.15 -11.93 13.38
N PRO A 323 -16.40 -12.97 13.79
CA PRO A 323 -16.97 -14.27 14.09
C PRO A 323 -18.03 -14.15 15.17
N ARG A 324 -19.22 -14.70 14.92
CA ARG A 324 -20.23 -14.90 15.96
C ARG A 324 -20.00 -16.27 16.56
N SER A 325 -19.63 -16.33 17.84
CA SER A 325 -19.61 -17.60 18.56
C SER A 325 -21.02 -18.18 18.57
N PRO A 326 -21.26 -19.36 17.96
CA PRO A 326 -22.57 -19.99 17.95
C PRO A 326 -23.07 -20.26 19.37
N ASP A 327 -22.15 -20.62 20.27
CA ASP A 327 -22.42 -20.99 21.66
C ASP A 327 -22.95 -19.83 22.51
N LEU A 328 -22.60 -18.59 22.17
CA LEU A 328 -23.09 -17.39 22.87
C LEU A 328 -24.48 -16.95 22.41
N VAL A 329 -24.90 -17.36 21.21
CA VAL A 329 -26.25 -17.05 20.69
C VAL A 329 -27.28 -18.03 21.25
N ALA A 330 -26.91 -19.31 21.41
CA ALA A 330 -27.78 -20.34 21.98
C ALA A 330 -28.13 -20.14 23.47
N LEU A 331 -27.38 -19.33 24.21
CA LEU A 331 -27.68 -18.99 25.61
C LEU A 331 -28.72 -17.86 25.78
N ARG A 332 -29.24 -17.30 24.68
CA ARG A 332 -30.22 -16.20 24.68
C ARG A 332 -31.60 -16.57 24.13
N GLU A 333 -31.80 -17.81 23.72
CA GLU A 333 -33.12 -18.40 23.37
C GLU A 333 -33.57 -19.38 24.46
#